data_AF-A0A1Q8V906-F1
#
_entry.id   AF-A0A1Q8V906-F1
#
_cell.length_a   1.000
_cell.length_b   1.000
_cell.length_c   1.000
_cell.angle_alpha   90.00
_cell.angle_beta   90.00
_cell.angle_gamma   90.00
#
_symmetry.space_group_name_H-M   'P 1'
#
loop_
_entity.id
_entity.type
_entity.pdbx_description
1 polymer ?
#
loop_
_entity_poly.entity_id
_entity_poly.type
_entity_poly.pdbx_seq_one_letter_code
_entity_poly.pdbx_strand_id
1 'polypeptide(L)'
;MSTDSTDPTREPGVAGDADTEAPRPRVPEEPEASGTRSTTRVSPPSPTEEASSDPRKRLVAVRSEVGKAVVGQEAAVTGLVIALLAGGHVLLEGVPGVAKTLLVRSLATALDV
;
A
#
# COMPACT_ATOMS: atom_id res chain seq x y z
N MET A 1 35.24 57.82 -20.59
CA MET A 1 34.12 57.00 -21.09
C MET A 1 32.96 57.21 -20.13
N SER A 2 32.07 58.13 -20.49
CA SER A 2 30.87 58.46 -19.72
C SER A 2 29.69 58.18 -20.64
N THR A 3 28.87 57.20 -20.28
CA THR A 3 27.64 56.90 -21.01
C THR A 3 26.45 57.43 -20.21
N ASP A 4 25.77 58.33 -20.90
CA ASP A 4 24.49 58.96 -20.64
C ASP A 4 23.30 58.03 -20.96
N SER A 5 22.10 58.46 -20.55
CA SER A 5 20.75 58.01 -21.00
C SER A 5 20.26 56.64 -20.53
N THR A 6 19.34 56.55 -19.57
CA THR A 6 17.89 56.81 -19.66
C THR A 6 17.14 55.70 -20.43
N ASP A 7 16.56 54.75 -19.68
CA ASP A 7 15.45 53.91 -20.14
C ASP A 7 14.16 54.32 -19.40
N PRO A 8 13.13 54.83 -20.10
CA PRO A 8 11.86 55.24 -19.53
C PRO A 8 10.79 54.16 -19.75
N THR A 9 10.68 53.19 -18.84
CA THR A 9 9.45 52.38 -18.76
C THR A 9 8.86 52.43 -17.36
N ARG A 10 7.83 53.27 -17.29
CA ARG A 10 6.96 53.57 -16.15
C ARG A 10 5.97 52.42 -15.97
N GLU A 11 6.18 51.58 -14.97
CA GLU A 11 5.12 50.74 -14.39
C GLU A 11 4.33 51.62 -13.38
N PRO A 12 3.01 51.78 -13.53
CA PRO A 12 2.21 52.52 -12.57
C PRO A 12 1.91 51.63 -11.35
N GLY A 13 1.81 52.28 -10.20
CA GLY A 13 1.68 51.63 -8.90
C GLY A 13 0.33 50.98 -8.62
N VAL A 14 0.23 50.44 -7.41
CA VAL A 14 -0.87 50.52 -6.43
C VAL A 14 -0.39 49.68 -5.23
N ALA A 15 -0.15 50.34 -4.09
CA ALA A 15 -0.89 50.18 -2.84
C ALA A 15 -0.92 48.71 -2.34
N GLY A 16 -0.36 48.40 -1.18
CA GLY A 16 -0.82 48.95 0.09
C GLY A 16 -1.90 48.01 0.65
N ASP A 17 -1.79 47.70 1.93
CA ASP A 17 -2.76 46.95 2.75
C ASP A 17 -2.74 45.43 2.55
N ALA A 18 -2.91 44.60 3.56
CA ALA A 18 -2.94 44.73 5.00
C ALA A 18 -2.89 43.29 5.53
N ASP A 19 -2.45 43.13 6.78
CA ASP A 19 -2.68 41.92 7.57
C ASP A 19 -4.09 41.36 7.35
N THR A 20 -4.19 40.21 6.68
CA THR A 20 -5.42 39.41 6.63
C THR A 20 -5.11 38.06 7.25
N GLU A 21 -5.13 38.06 8.58
CA GLU A 21 -5.37 36.87 9.37
C GLU A 21 -6.74 36.30 8.97
N ALA A 22 -6.73 35.23 8.19
CA ALA A 22 -7.95 34.52 7.82
C ALA A 22 -8.54 33.82 9.06
N PRO A 23 -9.78 34.15 9.48
CA PRO A 23 -10.45 33.46 10.57
C PRO A 23 -10.65 31.99 10.23
N ARG A 24 -10.11 31.12 11.09
CA ARG A 24 -10.31 29.67 11.02
C ARG A 24 -11.82 29.39 11.08
N PRO A 25 -12.44 28.73 10.09
CA PRO A 25 -13.83 28.35 10.20
C PRO A 25 -13.97 27.32 11.33
N ARG A 26 -14.59 27.74 12.45
CA ARG A 26 -15.10 26.85 13.49
C ARG A 26 -16.28 26.11 12.87
N VAL A 27 -16.06 24.85 12.50
CA VAL A 27 -17.16 23.96 12.08
C VAL A 27 -18.06 23.74 13.30
N PRO A 28 -19.38 23.95 13.18
CA PRO A 28 -20.33 23.64 14.25
C PRO A 28 -20.32 22.14 14.58
N GLU A 29 -20.21 21.81 15.87
CA GLU A 29 -20.54 20.49 16.38
C GLU A 29 -22.06 20.32 16.43
N GLU A 30 -22.59 19.34 15.69
CA GLU A 30 -23.93 18.75 15.85
C GLU A 30 -24.09 17.57 14.84
N PRO A 31 -24.98 16.60 15.06
CA PRO A 31 -25.16 15.72 16.23
C PRO A 31 -25.00 14.23 15.82
N GLU A 32 -25.04 13.35 16.81
CA GLU A 32 -24.94 11.89 16.68
C GLU A 32 -25.90 11.28 15.65
N ALA A 33 -25.36 10.75 14.55
CA ALA A 33 -26.06 9.82 13.68
C ALA A 33 -25.35 8.47 13.70
N SER A 34 -25.87 7.61 14.57
CA SER A 34 -25.69 6.16 14.58
C SER A 34 -25.77 5.58 13.16
N GLY A 35 -24.61 5.35 12.57
CA GLY A 35 -24.44 4.53 11.37
C GLY A 35 -23.54 3.35 11.73
N THR A 36 -24.15 2.20 11.98
CA THR A 36 -23.53 0.90 12.21
C THR A 36 -22.50 0.59 11.11
N ARG A 37 -21.25 1.03 11.30
CA ARG A 37 -20.13 0.38 10.63
C ARG A 37 -19.92 -0.93 11.36
N SER A 38 -20.58 -1.98 10.84
CA SER A 38 -20.23 -3.36 11.10
C SER A 38 -18.75 -3.53 10.76
N THR A 39 -17.89 -3.30 11.74
CA THR A 39 -16.60 -3.94 11.78
C THR A 39 -16.95 -5.42 11.82
N THR A 40 -16.63 -6.15 10.76
CA THR A 40 -16.64 -7.61 10.80
C THR A 40 -15.73 -7.99 11.94
N ARG A 41 -16.32 -8.21 13.12
CA ARG A 41 -15.64 -8.73 14.29
C ARG A 41 -15.18 -10.12 13.88
N VAL A 42 -13.89 -10.28 13.61
CA VAL A 42 -13.28 -11.60 13.61
C VAL A 42 -13.42 -12.11 15.04
N SER A 43 -14.43 -12.94 15.29
CA SER A 43 -14.62 -13.61 16.57
C SER A 43 -13.36 -14.42 16.90
N PRO A 44 -12.83 -14.35 18.13
CA PRO A 44 -11.79 -15.28 18.53
C PRO A 44 -12.37 -16.69 18.51
N PRO A 45 -11.59 -17.66 18.01
CA PRO A 45 -12.09 -19.01 17.88
C PRO A 45 -12.20 -19.71 19.22
N SER A 46 -13.30 -20.45 19.39
CA SER A 46 -13.54 -21.33 20.53
C SER A 46 -12.51 -22.47 20.53
N PRO A 47 -11.91 -22.81 21.68
CA PRO A 47 -10.67 -23.61 21.75
C PRO A 47 -10.82 -25.13 21.52
N THR A 48 -11.83 -25.63 20.81
CA THR A 48 -12.08 -27.09 20.78
C THR A 48 -12.37 -27.72 19.40
N GLU A 49 -12.51 -26.95 18.31
CA GLU A 49 -12.72 -27.55 16.96
C GLU A 49 -11.69 -27.14 15.87
N GLU A 50 -10.71 -26.28 16.17
CA GLU A 50 -9.91 -25.61 15.13
C GLU A 50 -8.52 -26.21 14.79
N ALA A 51 -8.23 -27.42 15.26
CA ALA A 51 -6.88 -27.96 15.13
C ALA A 51 -6.40 -28.19 13.67
N SER A 52 -7.30 -28.29 12.68
CA SER A 52 -6.95 -28.57 11.27
C SER A 52 -7.05 -27.39 10.30
N SER A 53 -7.66 -26.26 10.69
CA SER A 53 -8.07 -25.22 9.73
C SER A 53 -7.58 -23.80 10.07
N ASP A 54 -6.48 -23.65 10.81
CA ASP A 54 -5.89 -22.32 10.99
C ASP A 54 -5.29 -21.83 9.65
N PRO A 55 -5.89 -20.83 8.98
CA PRO A 55 -5.43 -20.38 7.67
C PRO A 55 -4.01 -19.82 7.74
N ARG A 56 -3.61 -19.28 8.89
CA ARG A 56 -2.26 -18.74 9.08
C ARG A 56 -1.22 -19.85 9.04
N LYS A 57 -1.48 -20.99 9.69
CA LYS A 57 -0.56 -22.14 9.66
C LYS A 57 -0.40 -22.69 8.24
N ARG A 58 -1.49 -22.78 7.48
CA ARG A 58 -1.45 -23.22 6.07
C ARG A 58 -0.62 -22.26 5.22
N LEU A 59 -0.78 -20.95 5.40
CA LEU A 59 0.00 -19.96 4.65
C LEU A 59 1.49 -20.03 4.97
N VAL A 60 1.84 -20.25 6.24
CA VAL A 60 3.23 -20.48 6.67
C VAL A 60 3.78 -21.77 6.06
N ALA A 61 2.99 -22.84 6.01
CA ALA A 61 3.38 -24.09 5.37
C ALA A 61 3.67 -23.90 3.88
N VAL A 62 2.79 -23.24 3.13
CA VAL A 62 3.01 -22.93 1.70
C VAL A 62 4.30 -22.15 1.49
N ARG A 63 4.55 -21.10 2.28
CA ARG A 63 5.80 -20.33 2.19
C ARG A 63 7.03 -21.19 2.45
N SER A 64 6.96 -22.05 3.46
CA SER A 64 8.03 -22.99 3.81
C SER A 64 8.33 -23.96 2.66
N GLU A 65 7.30 -24.53 2.04
CA GLU A 65 7.47 -25.44 0.89
C GLU A 65 8.13 -24.74 -0.30
N VAL A 66 7.73 -23.50 -0.61
CA VAL A 66 8.38 -22.72 -1.68
C VAL A 66 9.85 -22.42 -1.35
N GLY A 67 10.14 -22.11 -0.08
CA GLY A 67 11.49 -21.81 0.41
C GLY A 67 12.47 -22.99 0.28
N LYS A 68 11.99 -24.23 0.21
CA LYS A 68 12.85 -25.41 -0.05
C LYS A 68 13.45 -25.39 -1.46
N ALA A 69 12.78 -24.75 -2.41
CA ALA A 69 13.15 -24.74 -3.81
C ALA A 69 13.72 -23.39 -4.28
N VAL A 70 13.29 -22.28 -3.66
CA VAL A 70 13.77 -20.93 -3.98
C VAL A 70 14.30 -20.25 -2.73
N VAL A 71 15.56 -19.80 -2.78
CA VAL A 71 16.22 -19.07 -1.68
C VAL A 71 16.24 -17.57 -1.97
N GLY A 72 15.98 -16.75 -0.94
CA GLY A 72 16.16 -15.30 -1.00
C GLY A 72 15.06 -14.54 -1.75
N GLN A 73 13.89 -15.13 -1.96
CA GLN A 73 12.75 -14.53 -2.67
C GLN A 73 11.52 -14.32 -1.77
N GLU A 74 11.69 -14.17 -0.46
CA GLU A 74 10.59 -14.05 0.52
C GLU A 74 9.58 -12.94 0.21
N ALA A 75 10.08 -11.79 -0.25
CA ALA A 75 9.23 -10.66 -0.63
C ALA A 75 8.37 -10.98 -1.86
N ALA A 76 8.95 -11.63 -2.86
CA ALA A 76 8.24 -12.04 -4.07
C ALA A 76 7.20 -13.13 -3.76
N VAL A 77 7.55 -14.13 -2.94
CA VAL A 77 6.61 -15.16 -2.44
C VAL A 77 5.45 -14.49 -1.71
N THR A 78 5.74 -13.56 -0.80
CA THR A 78 4.72 -12.84 -0.04
C THR A 78 3.78 -12.04 -0.97
N GLY A 79 4.33 -11.32 -1.94
CA GLY A 79 3.54 -10.56 -2.92
C GLY A 79 2.65 -11.46 -3.79
N LEU A 80 3.17 -12.59 -4.27
CA LEU A 80 2.42 -13.58 -5.04
C LEU A 80 1.24 -14.15 -4.25
N VAL A 81 1.48 -14.51 -2.98
CA VAL A 81 0.42 -15.02 -2.09
C VAL A 81 -0.65 -13.95 -1.83
N ILE A 82 -0.25 -12.70 -1.58
CA ILE A 82 -1.19 -11.59 -1.39
C ILE A 82 -2.04 -11.37 -2.64
N ALA A 83 -1.41 -11.35 -3.82
CA ALA A 83 -2.12 -11.17 -5.08
C ALA A 83 -3.13 -12.30 -5.32
N LEU A 84 -2.73 -13.56 -5.07
CA LEU A 84 -3.63 -14.71 -5.19
C LEU A 84 -4.86 -14.57 -4.28
N LEU A 85 -4.64 -14.22 -3.01
CA LEU A 85 -5.73 -14.05 -2.03
C LEU A 85 -6.64 -12.85 -2.37
N ALA A 86 -6.10 -11.82 -3.00
CA ALA A 86 -6.85 -10.64 -3.44
C ALA A 86 -7.50 -10.81 -4.82
N GLY A 87 -7.28 -11.94 -5.52
CA GLY A 87 -7.73 -12.12 -6.91
C GLY A 87 -7.03 -11.21 -7.93
N GLY A 88 -5.83 -10.73 -7.59
CA GLY A 88 -4.99 -9.88 -8.44
C GLY A 88 -4.07 -10.67 -9.36
N HIS A 89 -3.34 -9.94 -10.21
CA HIS A 89 -2.34 -10.49 -11.12
C HIS A 89 -0.95 -9.92 -10.81
N VAL A 90 0.10 -10.69 -11.08
CA VAL A 90 1.49 -10.29 -10.84
C VAL A 90 2.31 -10.47 -12.12
N LEU A 91 3.14 -9.47 -12.41
CA LEU A 91 4.17 -9.55 -13.45
C LEU A 91 5.54 -9.68 -12.78
N LEU A 92 6.34 -10.67 -13.20
CA LEU A 92 7.66 -10.94 -12.63
C LEU A 92 8.77 -10.47 -13.59
N GLU A 93 9.28 -9.26 -13.37
CA GLU A 93 10.32 -8.64 -14.19
C GLU A 93 11.73 -8.74 -13.58
N GLY A 94 12.76 -8.61 -14.41
CA GLY A 94 14.16 -8.59 -13.98
C GLY A 94 15.08 -9.37 -14.93
N VAL A 95 16.35 -9.51 -14.55
CA VAL A 95 17.38 -10.20 -15.35
C VAL A 95 17.15 -11.72 -15.44
N PRO A 96 17.65 -12.40 -16.48
CA PRO A 96 17.61 -13.86 -16.58
C PRO A 96 18.40 -14.53 -15.44
N GLY A 97 17.96 -15.72 -15.01
CA GLY A 97 18.67 -16.52 -14.00
C GLY A 97 18.22 -16.33 -12.54
N VAL A 98 17.32 -15.39 -12.24
CA VAL A 98 16.84 -15.12 -10.85
C VAL A 98 15.69 -16.03 -10.39
N ALA A 99 15.67 -17.28 -10.87
CA ALA A 99 14.71 -18.30 -10.47
C ALA A 99 13.21 -17.95 -10.63
N LYS A 100 12.82 -16.94 -11.44
CA LYS A 100 11.41 -16.51 -11.60
C LYS A 100 10.46 -17.65 -11.98
N THR A 101 10.88 -18.47 -12.95
CA THR A 101 10.07 -19.62 -13.37
C THR A 101 10.04 -20.72 -12.31
N LEU A 102 11.13 -20.89 -11.57
CA LEU A 102 11.19 -21.85 -10.47
C LEU A 102 10.25 -21.43 -9.35
N LEU A 103 10.27 -20.15 -8.97
CA LEU A 103 9.36 -19.54 -8.00
C LEU A 103 7.89 -19.79 -8.32
N VAL A 104 7.45 -19.50 -9.54
CA VAL A 104 6.05 -19.71 -9.94
C VAL A 104 5.68 -21.19 -9.89
N ARG A 105 6.55 -22.08 -10.41
CA ARG A 105 6.29 -23.53 -10.38
C ARG A 105 6.22 -24.06 -8.95
N SER A 106 7.18 -23.69 -8.10
CA SER A 106 7.22 -24.12 -6.70
C SER A 106 6.01 -23.61 -5.92
N LEU A 107 5.56 -22.37 -6.17
CA LEU A 107 4.34 -21.86 -5.58
C LEU A 107 3.11 -22.64 -6.04
N ALA A 108 2.99 -22.93 -7.34
CA ALA A 108 1.89 -23.74 -7.88
C ALA A 108 1.87 -25.14 -7.25
N THR A 109 3.01 -25.81 -7.16
CA THR A 109 3.14 -27.12 -6.51
C THR A 109 2.80 -27.06 -5.02
N ALA A 110 3.23 -26.02 -4.31
CA ALA A 110 2.94 -25.88 -2.87
C ALA A 110 1.46 -25.62 -2.56
N LEU A 111 0.70 -25.10 -3.53
CA LEU A 111 -0.74 -24.84 -3.40
C LEU A 111 -1.62 -26.05 -3.79
N ASP A 112 -1.05 -27.04 -4.49
CA ASP A 112 -1.74 -28.27 -4.94
C ASP A 112 -1.79 -29.37 -3.85
N VAL A 113 -1.33 -29.06 -2.63
CA VAL A 113 -1.21 -29.98 -1.48
C VAL A 113 -2.27 -29.67 -0.43
#